data_AF-A0A381RZ61-F1
#
_entry.id   AF-A0A381RZ61-F1
#
_cell.length_a   1.000
_cell.length_b   1.000
_cell.length_c   1.000
_cell.angle_alpha   90.00
_cell.angle_beta   90.00
_cell.angle_gamma   90.00
#
_symmetry.space_group_name_H-M   'P 1'
#
loop_
_entity.id
_entity.type
_entity.pdbx_description
1 polymer ?
#
loop_
_entity_poly.entity_id
_entity_poly.type
_entity_poly.pdbx_seq_one_letter_code
_entity_poly.pdbx_strand_id
1 'polypeptide(L)'
;MRHSERGSFDRETANAILDAALLCHVGYALDGAPLVTPTLFWRDGERVFWHGSAASRALQTQTECEVCLTVSLLDGIVLARSAFNHSVNYRSVMLFGTARSVDSSGEKLAALEKFMERIARGRWGEVRQPTDSELKTTGVLWMDIREGAAKIRALPVGDKPADRDHPVWAGVVPVVTSLGEPEPAAELASDIELPGYLSEIRLS
;
A
#
# COMPACT_ATOMS: atom_id res chain seq x y z
N MET A 1 4.69 -7.23 22.92
CA MET A 1 4.38 -7.54 21.51
C MET A 1 3.45 -8.75 21.48
N ARG A 2 2.32 -8.72 20.74
CA ARG A 2 1.39 -9.87 20.63
C ARG A 2 1.72 -10.67 19.35
N HIS A 3 1.77 -12.01 19.47
CA HIS A 3 2.12 -12.94 18.39
C HIS A 3 3.49 -12.66 17.75
N SER A 4 4.56 -12.67 18.56
CA SER A 4 5.93 -12.38 18.10
C SER A 4 6.46 -13.38 17.08
N GLU A 5 5.94 -14.60 17.09
CA GLU A 5 6.26 -15.65 16.11
C GLU A 5 5.88 -15.29 14.67
N ARG A 6 5.05 -14.25 14.48
CA ARG A 6 4.61 -13.76 13.16
C ARG A 6 5.43 -12.58 12.65
N GLY A 7 6.33 -12.05 13.47
CA GLY A 7 7.16 -10.91 13.10
C GLY A 7 8.34 -11.33 12.23
N SER A 8 8.52 -10.68 11.08
CA SER A 8 9.82 -10.65 10.42
C SER A 8 10.41 -9.24 10.50
N PHE A 9 11.72 -9.17 10.70
CA PHE A 9 12.50 -7.93 10.65
C PHE A 9 13.33 -7.86 9.35
N ASP A 10 13.25 -8.87 8.48
CA ASP A 10 14.04 -8.88 7.27
C ASP A 10 13.47 -7.88 6.23
N ARG A 11 14.39 -7.18 5.56
CA ARG A 11 14.09 -6.14 4.58
C ARG A 11 13.32 -6.67 3.38
N GLU A 12 13.61 -7.89 2.95
CA GLU A 12 13.06 -8.50 1.75
C GLU A 12 11.56 -8.73 1.90
N THR A 13 11.14 -9.26 3.05
CA THR A 13 9.74 -9.44 3.43
C THR A 13 9.00 -8.10 3.46
N ALA A 14 9.59 -7.06 4.08
CA ALA A 14 8.98 -5.74 4.10
C ALA A 14 8.78 -5.18 2.67
N ASN A 15 9.81 -5.29 1.83
CA ASN A 15 9.76 -4.83 0.44
C ASN A 15 8.70 -5.58 -0.37
N ALA A 16 8.62 -6.91 -0.24
CA ALA A 16 7.62 -7.71 -0.93
C ALA A 16 6.18 -7.31 -0.56
N ILE A 17 5.93 -6.94 0.70
CA ILE A 17 4.60 -6.45 1.12
C ILE A 17 4.31 -5.07 0.55
N LEU A 18 5.29 -4.17 0.55
CA LEU A 18 5.16 -2.82 -0.03
C LEU A 18 4.90 -2.89 -1.54
N ASP A 19 5.60 -3.79 -2.23
CA ASP A 19 5.51 -3.94 -3.67
C ASP A 19 4.14 -4.50 -4.11
N ALA A 20 3.53 -5.36 -3.28
CA ALA A 20 2.21 -5.94 -3.49
C ALA A 20 1.02 -5.04 -3.10
N ALA A 21 1.25 -3.73 -2.88
CA ALA A 21 0.19 -2.79 -2.56
C ALA A 21 0.40 -1.43 -3.23
N LEU A 22 -0.69 -0.85 -3.73
CA LEU A 22 -0.71 0.53 -4.24
C LEU A 22 -1.18 1.55 -3.18
N LEU A 23 -1.93 1.08 -2.18
CA LEU A 23 -2.52 1.89 -1.13
C LEU A 23 -1.83 1.65 0.22
N CYS A 24 -1.59 2.72 0.97
CA CYS A 24 -1.15 2.66 2.36
C CYS A 24 -2.02 3.56 3.25
N HIS A 25 -1.77 3.49 4.56
CA HIS A 25 -2.34 4.37 5.57
C HIS A 25 -1.21 5.06 6.32
N VAL A 26 -1.19 6.40 6.30
CA VAL A 26 -0.17 7.20 7.00
C VAL A 26 -0.77 7.73 8.30
N GLY A 27 -0.27 7.21 9.42
CA GLY A 27 -0.58 7.69 10.76
C GLY A 27 0.34 8.83 11.19
N TYR A 28 -0.22 9.91 11.74
CA TYR A 28 0.52 11.08 12.21
C TYR A 28 -0.28 11.81 13.32
N ALA A 29 0.38 12.69 14.06
CA ALA A 29 -0.27 13.50 15.09
C ALA A 29 -0.57 14.91 14.58
N LEU A 30 -1.77 15.42 14.89
CA LEU A 30 -2.17 16.81 14.64
C LEU A 30 -2.84 17.34 15.90
N ASP A 31 -2.31 18.41 16.48
CA ASP A 31 -2.83 19.04 17.70
C ASP A 31 -3.02 18.02 18.86
N GLY A 32 -2.11 17.04 18.95
CA GLY A 32 -2.15 15.96 19.96
C GLY A 32 -3.10 14.80 19.64
N ALA A 33 -3.89 14.87 18.57
CA ALA A 33 -4.78 13.79 18.14
C ALA A 33 -4.11 12.90 17.08
N PRO A 34 -4.30 11.56 17.13
CA PRO A 34 -3.83 10.67 16.08
C PRO A 34 -4.78 10.70 14.87
N LEU A 35 -4.23 10.96 13.69
CA LEU A 35 -4.93 10.89 12.41
C LEU A 35 -4.32 9.78 11.56
N VAL A 36 -5.13 9.23 10.65
CA VAL A 36 -4.70 8.22 9.68
C VAL A 36 -5.27 8.59 8.32
N THR A 37 -4.41 8.85 7.35
CA THR A 37 -4.81 9.21 5.97
C THR A 37 -4.51 8.06 5.01
N PRO A 38 -5.52 7.51 4.32
CA PRO A 38 -5.27 6.59 3.22
C PRO A 38 -4.71 7.37 2.02
N THR A 39 -3.66 6.84 1.38
CA THR A 39 -3.06 7.45 0.19
C THR A 39 -2.36 6.42 -0.69
N LEU A 40 -2.14 6.77 -1.95
CA LEU A 40 -1.27 6.00 -2.84
C LEU A 40 0.19 6.22 -2.45
N PHE A 41 0.99 5.16 -2.60
CA PHE A 41 2.41 5.22 -2.30
C PHE A 41 3.22 4.44 -3.32
N TRP A 42 4.53 4.65 -3.33
CA TRP A 42 5.46 3.82 -4.07
C TRP A 42 6.78 3.69 -3.35
N ARG A 43 7.48 2.62 -3.70
CA ARG A 43 8.83 2.35 -3.23
C ARG A 43 9.82 2.70 -4.34
N ASP A 44 10.93 3.31 -3.98
CA ASP A 44 12.07 3.53 -4.87
C ASP A 44 13.36 3.33 -4.07
N GLY A 45 14.05 2.23 -4.36
CA GLY A 45 15.19 1.76 -3.57
C GLY A 45 14.81 1.56 -2.09
N GLU A 46 15.48 2.30 -1.22
CA GLU A 46 15.36 2.27 0.23
C GLU A 46 14.38 3.32 0.80
N ARG A 47 13.58 3.95 -0.06
CA ARG A 47 12.61 4.97 0.34
C ARG A 47 11.20 4.59 -0.08
N VAL A 48 10.23 5.02 0.73
CA VAL A 48 8.83 5.06 0.34
C VAL A 48 8.41 6.51 0.16
N PHE A 49 7.55 6.72 -0.83
CA PHE A 49 7.04 8.02 -1.24
C PHE A 49 5.53 7.99 -1.29
N TRP A 50 4.91 9.14 -1.03
CA TRP A 50 3.49 9.38 -1.26
C TRP A 50 3.30 10.83 -1.68
N HIS A 51 2.18 11.13 -2.32
CA HIS A 51 1.89 12.47 -2.80
C HIS A 51 0.49 12.92 -2.39
N GLY A 52 0.25 14.21 -2.55
CA GLY A 52 -1.05 14.83 -2.32
C GLY A 52 -1.02 16.32 -2.67
N SER A 53 -2.07 17.04 -2.32
CA SER A 53 -2.07 18.50 -2.46
C SER A 53 -1.07 19.11 -1.47
N ALA A 54 -0.17 19.97 -1.97
CA ALA A 54 0.77 20.75 -1.16
C ALA A 54 0.06 21.70 -0.18
N ALA A 55 -1.20 22.05 -0.47
CA ALA A 55 -2.04 22.88 0.38
C ALA A 55 -2.87 22.05 1.39
N SER A 56 -2.84 20.71 1.32
CA SER A 56 -3.61 19.90 2.25
C SER A 56 -3.02 19.95 3.65
N ARG A 57 -3.89 20.14 4.65
CA ARG A 57 -3.49 20.15 6.06
C ARG A 57 -2.79 18.85 6.44
N ALA A 58 -3.27 17.71 5.95
CA ALA A 58 -2.65 16.40 6.19
C ALA A 58 -1.18 16.37 5.74
N LEU A 59 -0.90 16.75 4.49
CA LEU A 59 0.46 16.69 3.95
C LEU A 59 1.38 17.71 4.63
N GLN A 60 0.89 18.92 4.91
CA GLN A 60 1.64 19.93 5.66
C GLN A 60 1.99 19.48 7.08
N THR A 61 1.07 18.80 7.77
CA THR A 61 1.32 18.24 9.11
C THR A 61 2.32 17.08 9.07
N GLN A 62 2.34 16.30 7.99
CA GLN A 62 3.28 15.18 7.86
C GLN A 62 4.72 15.67 7.58
N THR A 63 4.90 16.80 6.90
CA THR A 63 6.22 17.33 6.54
C THR A 63 7.12 17.56 7.76
N GLU A 64 8.32 16.97 7.73
CA GLU A 64 9.33 16.99 8.80
C GLU A 64 8.81 16.45 10.15
N CYS A 65 7.78 15.59 10.12
CA CYS A 65 7.18 14.99 11.31
C CYS A 65 7.34 13.48 11.32
N GLU A 66 7.31 12.89 12.53
CA GLU A 66 7.25 11.44 12.67
C GLU A 66 5.90 10.91 12.18
N VAL A 67 5.98 9.89 11.32
CA VAL A 67 4.83 9.21 10.74
C VAL A 67 4.98 7.70 10.86
N CYS A 68 3.84 7.01 10.78
CA CYS A 68 3.77 5.57 10.61
C CYS A 68 3.06 5.23 9.29
N LEU A 69 3.79 4.74 8.30
CA LEU A 69 3.19 4.22 7.07
C LEU A 69 2.87 2.74 7.26
N THR A 70 1.59 2.40 7.12
CA THR A 70 1.09 1.03 7.26
C THR A 70 0.54 0.52 5.95
N VAL A 71 0.97 -0.67 5.55
CA VAL A 71 0.37 -1.46 4.47
C VAL A 71 -0.16 -2.76 5.06
N SER A 72 -1.36 -3.17 4.63
CA SER A 72 -2.00 -4.42 5.05
C SER A 72 -2.76 -5.06 3.90
N LEU A 73 -2.56 -6.35 3.70
CA LEU A 73 -3.18 -7.18 2.68
C LEU A 73 -3.90 -8.34 3.37
N LEU A 74 -5.19 -8.52 3.08
CA LEU A 74 -5.99 -9.64 3.57
C LEU A 74 -5.90 -10.78 2.56
N ASP A 75 -5.39 -11.94 3.00
CA ASP A 75 -5.14 -13.09 2.13
C ASP A 75 -6.12 -14.25 2.39
N GLY A 76 -6.88 -14.23 3.50
CA GLY A 76 -7.92 -15.23 3.74
C GLY A 76 -8.64 -15.10 5.08
N ILE A 77 -9.86 -15.62 5.14
CA ILE A 77 -10.67 -15.71 6.36
C ILE A 77 -10.50 -17.11 6.93
N VAL A 78 -10.10 -17.22 8.20
CA VAL A 78 -9.87 -18.51 8.87
C VAL A 78 -11.03 -18.80 9.82
N LEU A 79 -11.83 -19.79 9.46
CA LEU A 79 -12.97 -20.25 10.25
C LEU A 79 -12.60 -21.51 11.02
N ALA A 80 -12.47 -21.36 12.35
CA ALA A 80 -12.20 -22.46 13.26
C ALA A 80 -13.50 -23.09 13.80
N ARG A 81 -13.39 -24.25 14.46
CA ARG A 81 -14.53 -24.90 15.12
C ARG A 81 -14.91 -24.22 16.43
N SER A 82 -13.93 -23.59 17.09
CA SER A 82 -14.16 -22.77 18.29
C SER A 82 -14.28 -21.29 17.95
N ALA A 83 -15.27 -20.62 18.52
CA ALA A 83 -15.50 -19.18 18.34
C ALA A 83 -14.27 -18.32 18.69
N PHE A 84 -13.40 -18.80 19.57
CA PHE A 84 -12.20 -18.05 19.99
C PHE A 84 -11.02 -18.17 19.02
N ASN A 85 -11.04 -19.17 18.14
CA ASN A 85 -9.90 -19.50 17.27
C ASN A 85 -10.06 -18.99 15.82
N HIS A 86 -11.13 -18.26 15.52
CA HIS A 86 -11.27 -17.55 14.23
C HIS A 86 -10.12 -16.57 14.02
N SER A 87 -9.70 -16.40 12.77
CA SER A 87 -8.60 -15.49 12.43
C SER A 87 -8.66 -15.07 10.95
N VAL A 88 -7.60 -14.42 10.48
CA VAL A 88 -7.37 -14.12 9.07
C VAL A 88 -5.93 -14.46 8.69
N ASN A 89 -5.72 -14.87 7.44
CA ASN A 89 -4.40 -14.84 6.82
C ASN A 89 -4.18 -13.43 6.25
N TYR A 90 -3.00 -12.88 6.48
CA TYR A 90 -2.69 -11.50 6.10
C TYR A 90 -1.18 -11.28 6.04
N ARG A 91 -0.80 -10.22 5.34
CA ARG A 91 0.54 -9.62 5.35
C ARG A 91 0.41 -8.15 5.71
N SER A 92 1.30 -7.64 6.55
CA SER A 92 1.33 -6.23 6.88
C SER A 92 2.73 -5.74 7.18
N VAL A 93 3.00 -4.47 6.93
CA VAL A 93 4.23 -3.80 7.36
C VAL A 93 3.88 -2.43 7.93
N MET A 94 4.55 -2.07 9.02
CA MET A 94 4.54 -0.72 9.60
C MET A 94 5.94 -0.15 9.52
N LEU A 95 6.09 0.99 8.87
CA LEU A 95 7.33 1.74 8.75
C LEU A 95 7.22 3.02 9.57
N PHE A 96 8.16 3.23 10.48
CA PHE A 96 8.25 4.43 11.30
C PHE A 96 9.42 5.28 10.81
N GLY A 97 9.20 6.58 10.69
CA GLY A 97 10.24 7.50 10.26
C GLY A 97 9.77 8.94 10.22
N THR A 98 10.71 9.84 9.92
CA THR A 98 10.40 11.24 9.68
C THR A 98 10.13 11.43 8.19
N ALA A 99 8.94 11.93 7.85
CA ALA A 99 8.60 12.27 6.49
C ALA A 99 9.30 13.57 6.07
N ARG A 100 9.83 13.61 4.85
CA ARG A 100 10.58 14.75 4.28
C ARG A 100 9.97 15.15 2.96
N SER A 101 10.05 16.43 2.64
CA SER A 101 9.58 16.96 1.35
C SER A 101 10.54 16.65 0.20
N VAL A 102 10.01 16.49 -1.00
CA VAL A 102 10.78 16.59 -2.26
C VAL A 102 10.61 18.00 -2.82
N ASP A 103 11.63 18.85 -2.62
CA ASP A 103 11.55 20.28 -2.90
C ASP A 103 11.93 20.65 -4.34
N SER A 104 12.86 19.89 -4.95
CA SER A 104 13.28 20.12 -6.33
C SER A 104 12.17 19.71 -7.30
N SER A 105 11.76 20.61 -8.19
CA SER A 105 10.79 20.29 -9.24
C SER A 105 11.24 19.11 -10.12
N GLY A 106 12.54 19.00 -10.40
CA GLY A 106 13.10 17.89 -11.19
C GLY A 106 13.02 16.56 -10.44
N GLU A 107 13.34 16.54 -9.15
CA GLU A 107 13.21 15.33 -8.33
C GLU A 107 11.75 14.93 -8.16
N LYS A 108 10.86 15.92 -7.99
CA LYS A 108 9.42 15.70 -7.87
C LYS A 108 8.85 15.07 -9.15
N LEU A 109 9.24 15.59 -10.31
CA LEU A 109 8.83 15.05 -11.61
C LEU A 109 9.29 13.59 -11.76
N ALA A 110 10.57 13.33 -11.50
CA ALA A 110 11.13 11.98 -11.56
C ALA A 110 10.45 11.00 -10.59
N ALA A 111 10.09 11.47 -9.39
CA ALA A 111 9.38 10.66 -8.40
C ALA A 111 7.95 10.32 -8.84
N LEU A 112 7.22 11.29 -9.42
CA LEU A 112 5.87 11.08 -9.97
C LEU A 112 5.87 10.21 -11.24
N GLU A 113 6.91 10.31 -12.07
CA GLU A 113 7.13 9.40 -13.19
C GLU A 113 7.26 7.96 -12.71
N LYS A 114 8.14 7.71 -11.72
CA LYS A 114 8.30 6.37 -11.11
C LYS A 114 6.99 5.82 -10.53
N PHE A 115 6.18 6.69 -9.92
CA PHE A 115 4.85 6.31 -9.43
C PHE A 115 3.94 5.84 -10.57
N MET A 116 3.88 6.58 -11.67
CA MET A 116 3.04 6.23 -12.82
C MET A 116 3.52 4.94 -13.50
N GLU A 117 4.83 4.83 -13.74
CA GLU A 117 5.46 3.66 -14.35
C GLU A 117 5.36 2.41 -13.46
N ARG A 118 5.24 2.58 -12.14
CA ARG A 118 4.90 1.47 -11.23
C ARG A 118 3.50 0.92 -11.49
N ILE A 119 2.52 1.80 -11.72
CA ILE A 119 1.12 1.41 -11.91
C ILE A 119 0.90 0.84 -13.32
N ALA A 120 1.35 1.58 -14.33
CA ALA A 120 1.13 1.26 -15.73
C ALA A 120 2.39 1.64 -16.51
N ARG A 121 3.23 0.63 -16.79
CA ARG A 121 4.49 0.82 -17.52
C ARG A 121 4.23 1.37 -18.91
N GLY A 122 4.95 2.42 -19.29
CA GLY A 122 4.79 3.15 -20.55
C GLY A 122 3.73 4.24 -20.52
N ARG A 123 2.83 4.27 -19.52
CA ARG A 123 1.75 5.25 -19.45
C ARG A 123 2.28 6.68 -19.37
N TRP A 124 3.43 6.90 -18.71
CA TRP A 124 4.01 8.22 -18.59
C TRP A 124 4.31 8.84 -19.96
N GLY A 125 4.84 8.05 -20.90
CA GLY A 125 5.19 8.52 -22.24
C GLY A 125 3.98 8.86 -23.13
N GLU A 126 2.80 8.29 -22.84
CA GLU A 126 1.58 8.51 -23.63
C GLU A 126 0.78 9.72 -23.17
N VAL A 127 0.83 10.05 -21.88
CA VAL A 127 0.02 11.14 -21.32
C VAL A 127 0.72 12.50 -21.44
N ARG A 128 -0.07 13.58 -21.49
CA ARG A 128 0.46 14.94 -21.38
C ARG A 128 1.25 15.07 -20.08
N GLN A 129 2.49 15.52 -20.21
CA GLN A 129 3.39 15.75 -19.09
C GLN A 129 2.89 16.85 -18.15
N PRO A 130 3.16 16.75 -16.83
CA PRO A 130 2.74 17.77 -15.87
C PRO A 130 3.26 19.16 -16.22
N THR A 131 2.40 20.17 -16.03
CA THR A 131 2.79 21.57 -16.07
C THR A 131 3.51 21.99 -14.79
N ASP A 132 4.25 23.09 -14.85
CA ASP A 132 4.87 23.69 -13.65
C ASP A 132 3.84 24.04 -12.57
N SER A 133 2.63 24.45 -12.96
CA SER A 133 1.55 24.75 -12.02
C SER A 133 1.06 23.50 -11.28
N GLU A 134 0.91 22.37 -11.99
CA GLU A 134 0.53 21.08 -11.39
C GLU A 134 1.61 20.55 -10.46
N LEU A 135 2.90 20.67 -10.84
CA LEU A 135 4.02 20.29 -9.99
C LEU A 135 4.13 21.18 -8.74
N LYS A 136 3.77 22.46 -8.84
CA LYS A 136 3.79 23.40 -7.72
C LYS A 136 2.68 23.11 -6.70
N THR A 137 1.49 22.71 -7.15
CA THR A 137 0.37 22.38 -6.25
C THR A 137 0.40 20.95 -5.71
N THR A 138 1.28 20.11 -6.26
CA THR A 138 1.52 18.74 -5.79
C THR A 138 2.66 18.72 -4.77
N GLY A 139 2.38 18.20 -3.58
CA GLY A 139 3.41 17.87 -2.59
C GLY A 139 3.78 16.40 -2.71
N VAL A 140 5.07 16.09 -2.59
CA VAL A 140 5.58 14.72 -2.53
C VAL A 140 6.40 14.59 -1.27
N LEU A 141 6.06 13.61 -0.46
CA LEU A 141 6.78 13.27 0.77
C LEU A 141 7.47 11.93 0.60
N TRP A 142 8.56 11.74 1.34
CA TRP A 142 9.29 10.49 1.41
C TRP A 142 9.81 10.22 2.82
N MET A 143 10.10 8.95 3.11
CA MET A 143 10.90 8.57 4.26
C MET A 143 11.75 7.34 3.97
N ASP A 144 12.82 7.16 4.74
CA ASP A 144 13.64 5.95 4.69
C ASP A 144 12.80 4.75 5.13
N ILE A 145 12.94 3.65 4.39
CA ILE A 145 12.48 2.36 4.85
C ILE A 145 13.55 1.90 5.84
N ARG A 146 13.25 1.94 7.15
CA ARG A 146 14.09 1.34 8.20
C ARG A 146 13.54 -0.02 8.57
N GLU A 147 14.17 -0.74 9.51
CA GLU A 147 13.58 -1.98 10.03
C GLU A 147 12.14 -1.69 10.50
N GLY A 148 11.19 -2.27 9.78
CA GLY A 148 9.76 -2.15 10.05
C GLY A 148 9.25 -3.43 10.70
N ALA A 149 8.13 -3.34 11.40
CA ALA A 149 7.48 -4.53 11.95
C ALA A 149 6.64 -5.21 10.85
N ALA A 150 7.25 -6.06 10.03
CA ALA A 150 6.50 -6.90 9.12
C ALA A 150 5.82 -8.03 9.91
N LYS A 151 4.57 -8.33 9.59
CA LYS A 151 3.82 -9.44 10.18
C LYS A 151 3.09 -10.23 9.11
N ILE A 152 3.26 -11.53 9.15
CA ILE A 152 2.63 -12.46 8.21
C ILE A 152 1.91 -13.56 8.97
N ARG A 153 0.70 -13.88 8.54
CA ARG A 153 0.01 -15.11 8.89
C ARG A 153 -0.48 -15.77 7.62
N ALA A 154 0.05 -16.95 7.32
CA ALA A 154 -0.36 -17.80 6.21
C ALA A 154 -0.50 -19.24 6.70
N LEU A 155 -1.47 -19.46 7.60
CA LEU A 155 -1.63 -20.72 8.32
C LEU A 155 -3.03 -21.30 8.15
N PRO A 156 -3.20 -22.64 8.20
CA PRO A 156 -4.51 -23.27 8.27
C PRO A 156 -5.22 -22.96 9.59
N VAL A 157 -6.40 -23.56 9.79
CA VAL A 157 -7.12 -23.52 11.06
C VAL A 157 -6.30 -24.17 12.16
N GLY A 158 -6.21 -23.51 13.33
CA GLY A 158 -5.49 -23.98 14.51
C GLY A 158 -6.41 -24.52 15.60
N ASP A 159 -7.31 -25.45 15.29
CA ASP A 159 -8.22 -26.04 16.29
C ASP A 159 -7.45 -26.83 17.35
N LYS A 160 -7.87 -26.70 18.61
CA LYS A 160 -7.35 -27.52 19.71
C LYS A 160 -7.86 -28.95 19.57
N PRO A 161 -7.14 -29.96 20.07
CA PRO A 161 -7.58 -31.36 20.01
C PRO A 161 -9.02 -31.59 20.49
N ALA A 162 -9.44 -30.90 21.57
CA ALA A 162 -10.78 -31.02 22.14
C ALA A 162 -11.91 -30.49 21.23
N ASP A 163 -11.60 -29.64 20.25
CA ASP A 163 -12.59 -29.01 19.37
C ASP A 163 -12.75 -29.78 18.04
N ARG A 164 -11.88 -30.75 17.73
CA ARG A 164 -11.76 -31.35 16.38
C ARG A 164 -13.00 -32.12 15.92
N ASP A 165 -13.71 -32.73 16.86
CA ASP A 165 -14.91 -33.52 16.59
C ASP A 165 -16.21 -32.67 16.61
N HIS A 166 -16.11 -31.36 16.86
CA HIS A 166 -17.27 -30.48 16.82
C HIS A 166 -17.83 -30.42 15.38
N PRO A 167 -19.13 -30.73 15.17
CA PRO A 167 -19.67 -31.00 13.84
C PRO A 167 -20.04 -29.72 13.07
N VAL A 168 -19.06 -28.86 12.84
CA VAL A 168 -19.18 -27.64 12.02
C VAL A 168 -18.06 -27.59 10.98
N TRP A 169 -18.30 -26.86 9.90
CA TRP A 169 -17.27 -26.61 8.90
C TRP A 169 -16.15 -25.74 9.48
N ALA A 170 -14.90 -26.09 9.16
CA ALA A 170 -13.73 -25.29 9.49
C ALA A 170 -12.74 -25.33 8.33
N GLY A 171 -12.16 -24.18 8.02
CA GLY A 171 -11.26 -24.02 6.89
C GLY A 171 -10.78 -22.59 6.70
N VAL A 172 -10.10 -22.36 5.59
CA VAL A 172 -9.69 -21.03 5.13
C VAL A 172 -10.47 -20.71 3.88
N VAL A 173 -11.09 -19.53 3.83
CA VAL A 173 -11.66 -18.94 2.63
C VAL A 173 -10.62 -17.95 2.09
N PRO A 174 -9.90 -18.27 0.98
CA PRO A 174 -8.90 -17.36 0.42
C PRO A 174 -9.53 -16.03 -0.01
N VAL A 175 -8.81 -14.94 0.18
CA VAL A 175 -9.15 -13.62 -0.36
C VAL A 175 -8.12 -13.30 -1.43
N VAL A 176 -8.58 -13.01 -2.64
CA VAL A 176 -7.74 -12.72 -3.80
C VAL A 176 -8.15 -11.39 -4.38
N THR A 177 -7.17 -10.50 -4.59
CA THR A 177 -7.37 -9.24 -5.30
C THR A 177 -6.99 -9.43 -6.76
N SER A 178 -7.87 -9.01 -7.68
CA SER A 178 -7.63 -9.10 -9.13
C SER A 178 -8.13 -7.84 -9.84
N LEU A 179 -7.60 -7.59 -11.03
CA LEU A 179 -8.07 -6.53 -11.91
C LEU A 179 -9.33 -7.02 -12.64
N GLY A 180 -10.32 -6.14 -12.78
CA GLY A 180 -11.47 -6.36 -13.65
C GLY A 180 -11.19 -5.98 -15.11
N GLU A 181 -12.21 -6.13 -15.94
CA GLU A 181 -12.19 -5.63 -17.32
C GLU A 181 -12.02 -4.10 -17.35
N PRO A 182 -11.16 -3.53 -18.23
CA PRO A 182 -11.04 -2.09 -18.35
C PRO A 182 -12.35 -1.42 -18.80
N GLU A 183 -12.77 -0.39 -18.06
CA GLU A 183 -13.95 0.41 -18.39
C GLU A 183 -13.52 1.72 -19.06
N PRO A 184 -13.83 1.94 -20.35
CA PRO A 184 -13.45 3.17 -21.05
C PRO A 184 -14.25 4.37 -20.54
N ALA A 185 -13.63 5.56 -20.59
CA ALA A 185 -14.34 6.81 -20.29
C ALA A 185 -15.47 7.05 -21.31
N ALA A 186 -16.58 7.65 -20.87
CA ALA A 186 -17.77 7.84 -21.69
C ALA A 186 -17.51 8.73 -22.93
N GLU A 187 -16.58 9.67 -22.80
CA GLU A 187 -16.16 10.63 -23.81
C GLU A 187 -14.93 10.19 -24.63
N LEU A 188 -14.42 8.96 -24.42
CA LEU A 188 -13.29 8.45 -25.17
C LEU A 188 -13.65 8.34 -26.66
N ALA A 189 -12.81 8.88 -27.53
CA ALA A 189 -13.00 8.76 -28.97
C ALA A 189 -12.99 7.27 -29.39
N SER A 190 -13.91 6.89 -30.27
CA SER A 190 -14.17 5.49 -30.61
C SER A 190 -13.05 4.80 -31.38
N ASP A 191 -12.11 5.57 -31.93
CA ASP A 191 -10.92 5.10 -32.64
C ASP A 191 -9.71 4.91 -31.71
N ILE A 192 -9.83 5.27 -30.42
CA ILE A 192 -8.78 5.02 -29.43
C ILE A 192 -8.91 3.58 -28.92
N GLU A 193 -7.95 2.74 -29.30
CA GLU A 193 -7.87 1.36 -28.86
C GLU A 193 -7.37 1.24 -27.42
N LEU A 194 -7.70 0.11 -26.78
CA LEU A 194 -7.17 -0.22 -25.45
C LEU A 194 -5.64 -0.40 -25.52
N PRO A 195 -4.86 0.34 -24.72
CA PRO A 195 -3.41 0.20 -24.74
C PRO A 195 -2.94 -1.17 -24.25
N GLY A 196 -1.90 -1.71 -24.89
CA GLY A 196 -1.36 -3.04 -24.57
C GLY A 196 -0.86 -3.18 -23.13
N TYR A 197 -0.32 -2.11 -22.53
CA TYR A 197 0.19 -2.12 -21.15
C TYR A 197 -0.90 -2.41 -20.10
N LEU A 198 -2.20 -2.26 -20.43
CA LEU A 198 -3.28 -2.59 -19.50
C LEU A 198 -3.22 -4.06 -19.08
N SER A 199 -2.83 -4.95 -20.00
CA SER A 199 -2.62 -6.38 -19.72
C SER A 199 -1.39 -6.66 -18.85
N GLU A 200 -0.52 -5.67 -18.64
CA GLU A 200 0.71 -5.76 -17.85
C GLU A 200 0.57 -5.18 -16.44
N ILE A 201 -0.54 -4.52 -16.11
CA ILE A 201 -0.80 -4.01 -14.76
C ILE A 201 -0.82 -5.19 -13.77
N ARG A 202 -0.09 -5.07 -12.66
CA ARG A 202 -0.02 -6.06 -11.59
C ARG A 202 -0.32 -5.40 -10.25
N LEU A 203 -1.10 -6.08 -9.41
CA LEU A 203 -1.36 -5.67 -8.03
C LEU A 203 -0.41 -6.35 -7.03
N SER A 204 0.36 -7.36 -7.48
CA SER A 204 1.29 -8.17 -6.69
C SER A 204 2.41 -8.73 -7.56
#